data_AF-A0A2V9RG74-F1
#
_entry.id   AF-A0A2V9RG74-F1
#
_cell.length_a   1.000
_cell.length_b   1.000
_cell.length_c   1.000
_cell.angle_alpha   90.00
_cell.angle_beta   90.00
_cell.angle_gamma   90.00
#
_symmetry.space_group_name_H-M   'P 1'
#
loop_
_entity.id
_entity.type
_entity.pdbx_description
1 polymer ?
#
loop_
_entity_poly.entity_id
_entity_poly.type
_entity_poly.pdbx_seq_one_letter_code
_entity_poly.pdbx_strand_id
1 'polypeptide(L)'
;FTFDARMHERGDKKVLGHRIKENGEKEGLEILHILARHPSTAKFISTKLAVRFVSDDPPAALVQRMSETFLKKNGDIREVLKTMLASPEFWSSESYRAKVKTPLEFVVSSVRGCGAEVTDAAPLARQLQNLGMPLYGMQPPTGYSSKADAWVNSAALLGRMNFALAFSAGKVKGIQIEAENGPADSQDALAMLQNKLSLGNISQQTHDTILTQLQNVNRQKASDNGHEAQVIEGLLLGSPEFQRR
;
A
#
# COMPACT_ATOMS: atom_id res chain seq x y z
N PHE A 1 -8.23 -12.38 24.92
CA PHE A 1 -8.22 -11.64 26.19
C PHE A 1 -7.98 -12.65 27.30
N THR A 2 -7.60 -12.20 28.49
CA THR A 2 -7.40 -13.09 29.65
C THR A 2 -8.42 -12.70 30.72
N PHE A 3 -9.15 -13.67 31.23
CA PHE A 3 -10.10 -13.48 32.33
C PHE A 3 -9.40 -13.62 33.68
N ASP A 4 -9.57 -12.64 34.58
CA ASP A 4 -9.16 -12.74 35.99
C ASP A 4 -10.41 -12.61 36.88
N ALA A 5 -10.77 -13.72 37.54
CA ALA A 5 -11.96 -13.80 38.39
C ALA A 5 -11.92 -12.83 39.58
N ARG A 6 -10.73 -12.39 40.02
CA ARG A 6 -10.56 -11.47 41.16
C ARG A 6 -10.78 -10.01 40.76
N MET A 7 -10.63 -9.71 39.47
CA MET A 7 -10.87 -8.38 38.90
C MET A 7 -12.24 -8.28 38.20
N HIS A 8 -12.99 -9.39 38.12
CA HIS A 8 -14.28 -9.43 37.45
C HIS A 8 -15.37 -8.77 38.31
N GLU A 9 -16.07 -7.81 37.71
CA GLU A 9 -17.29 -7.26 38.30
C GLU A 9 -18.38 -8.35 38.26
N ARG A 10 -18.98 -8.68 39.39
CA ARG A 10 -20.00 -9.75 39.49
C ARG A 10 -21.41 -9.24 39.17
N GLY A 11 -22.37 -10.15 39.10
CA GLY A 11 -23.77 -9.84 38.84
C GLY A 11 -24.11 -9.59 37.37
N ASP A 12 -25.41 -9.55 37.09
CA ASP A 12 -25.95 -9.27 35.76
C ASP A 12 -25.59 -7.84 35.30
N LYS A 13 -25.28 -7.69 34.02
CA LYS A 13 -24.85 -6.42 33.41
C LYS A 13 -25.78 -6.02 32.27
N LYS A 14 -25.87 -4.73 31.99
CA LYS A 14 -26.55 -4.21 30.80
C LYS A 14 -25.54 -3.53 29.89
N VAL A 15 -25.34 -4.09 28.70
CA VAL A 15 -24.36 -3.60 27.71
C VAL A 15 -25.06 -3.39 26.38
N LEU A 16 -25.03 -2.17 25.86
CA LEU A 16 -25.67 -1.80 24.58
C LEU A 16 -27.14 -2.25 24.47
N GLY A 17 -27.89 -2.21 25.58
CA GLY A 17 -29.28 -2.66 25.64
C GLY A 17 -29.49 -4.15 25.89
N HIS A 18 -28.45 -4.98 25.79
CA HIS A 18 -28.49 -6.41 26.11
C HIS A 18 -28.28 -6.65 27.61
N ARG A 19 -29.03 -7.58 28.19
CA ARG A 19 -28.79 -8.08 29.56
C ARG A 19 -27.87 -9.29 29.48
N ILE A 20 -26.67 -9.17 30.06
CA ILE A 20 -25.67 -10.23 30.16
C ILE A 20 -25.79 -10.84 31.55
N LYS A 21 -26.06 -12.14 31.62
CA LYS A 21 -26.16 -12.84 32.91
C LYS A 21 -24.78 -13.15 33.45
N GLU A 22 -24.63 -13.14 34.77
CA GLU A 22 -23.36 -13.54 35.40
C GLU A 22 -22.94 -14.96 34.95
N ASN A 23 -21.74 -15.05 34.38
CA ASN A 23 -21.19 -16.29 33.81
C ASN A 23 -19.66 -16.24 33.64
N GLY A 24 -18.97 -15.36 34.38
CA GLY A 24 -17.51 -15.22 34.34
C GLY A 24 -17.00 -14.87 32.94
N GLU A 25 -16.02 -15.62 32.44
CA GLU A 25 -15.40 -15.38 31.13
C GLU A 25 -16.39 -15.35 29.96
N LYS A 26 -17.47 -16.15 30.04
CA LYS A 26 -18.48 -16.22 28.97
C LYS A 26 -19.21 -14.89 28.77
N GLU A 27 -19.29 -14.05 29.80
CA GLU A 27 -19.84 -12.70 29.69
C GLU A 27 -19.02 -11.86 28.71
N GLY A 28 -17.68 -11.93 28.81
CA GLY A 28 -16.77 -11.25 27.90
C GLY A 28 -16.90 -11.73 26.46
N LEU A 29 -17.02 -13.04 26.26
CA LEU A 29 -17.26 -13.62 24.92
C LEU A 29 -18.59 -13.17 24.32
N GLU A 30 -19.66 -13.13 25.12
CA GLU A 30 -20.98 -12.66 24.68
C GLU A 30 -20.93 -11.19 24.26
N ILE A 31 -20.29 -10.33 25.07
CA ILE A 31 -20.10 -8.91 24.75
C ILE A 31 -19.27 -8.74 23.46
N LEU A 32 -18.18 -9.48 23.31
CA LEU A 32 -17.36 -9.45 22.09
C LEU A 32 -18.16 -9.89 20.85
N HIS A 33 -19.04 -10.87 20.99
CA HIS A 33 -19.94 -11.30 19.91
C HIS A 33 -20.99 -10.25 19.54
N ILE A 34 -21.55 -9.53 20.53
CA ILE A 34 -22.46 -8.40 20.30
C ILE A 34 -21.71 -7.29 19.56
N LEU A 35 -20.52 -6.91 20.02
CA LEU A 35 -19.69 -5.88 19.40
C LEU A 35 -19.28 -6.25 17.98
N ALA A 36 -18.88 -7.51 17.75
CA ALA A 36 -18.46 -7.97 16.43
C ALA A 36 -19.60 -7.92 15.39
N ARG A 37 -20.86 -8.11 15.82
CA ARG A 37 -22.05 -8.06 14.96
C ARG A 37 -22.73 -6.69 14.93
N HIS A 38 -22.22 -5.72 15.67
CA HIS A 38 -22.85 -4.41 15.76
C HIS A 38 -22.78 -3.64 14.42
N PRO A 39 -23.83 -2.92 14.00
CA PRO A 39 -23.82 -2.13 12.76
C PRO A 39 -22.65 -1.15 12.65
N SER A 40 -22.23 -0.53 13.78
CA SER A 40 -21.05 0.33 13.81
C SER A 40 -19.75 -0.40 13.46
N THR A 41 -19.61 -1.66 13.86
CA THR A 41 -18.45 -2.50 13.52
C THR A 41 -18.47 -2.87 12.05
N ALA A 42 -19.63 -3.25 11.52
CA ALA A 42 -19.82 -3.51 10.09
C ALA A 42 -19.43 -2.29 9.24
N LYS A 43 -19.92 -1.10 9.62
CA LYS A 43 -19.58 0.17 8.97
C LYS A 43 -18.09 0.48 9.08
N PHE A 44 -17.52 0.37 10.27
CA PHE A 44 -16.10 0.67 10.50
C PHE A 44 -15.17 -0.21 9.66
N ILE A 45 -15.38 -1.54 9.67
CA ILE A 45 -14.57 -2.48 8.89
C ILE A 45 -14.77 -2.26 7.39
N SER A 46 -16.00 -2.08 6.93
CA SER A 46 -16.30 -1.79 5.53
C SER A 46 -15.65 -0.50 5.05
N THR A 47 -15.68 0.57 5.86
CA THR A 47 -14.97 1.82 5.56
C THR A 47 -13.47 1.57 5.48
N LYS A 48 -12.85 0.86 6.43
CA LYS A 48 -11.40 0.58 6.36
C LYS A 48 -11.01 -0.22 5.12
N LEU A 49 -11.81 -1.20 4.72
CA LEU A 49 -11.58 -1.97 3.50
C LEU A 49 -11.75 -1.12 2.25
N ALA A 50 -12.82 -0.33 2.15
CA ALA A 50 -13.04 0.58 1.03
C ALA A 50 -11.92 1.64 0.94
N VAL A 51 -11.47 2.18 2.08
CA VAL A 51 -10.31 3.10 2.13
C VAL A 51 -9.04 2.41 1.65
N ARG A 52 -8.85 1.13 2.01
CA ARG A 52 -7.67 0.36 1.63
C ARG A 52 -7.60 0.09 0.13
N PHE A 53 -8.73 -0.25 -0.50
CA PHE A 53 -8.74 -0.82 -1.85
C PHE A 53 -9.33 0.07 -2.93
N VAL A 54 -10.10 1.12 -2.59
CA VAL A 54 -10.80 1.96 -3.58
C VAL A 54 -10.22 3.36 -3.63
N SER A 55 -10.43 4.17 -2.59
CA SER A 55 -9.97 5.56 -2.54
C SER A 55 -9.73 6.02 -1.10
N ASP A 56 -9.09 7.17 -0.88
CA ASP A 56 -8.95 7.72 0.49
C ASP A 56 -10.30 8.08 1.13
N ASP A 57 -11.28 8.44 0.29
CA ASP A 57 -12.61 8.89 0.67
C ASP A 57 -13.66 8.11 -0.16
N PRO A 58 -13.92 6.83 0.20
CA PRO A 58 -14.80 5.98 -0.58
C PRO A 58 -16.27 6.46 -0.50
N PRO A 59 -17.05 6.32 -1.59
CA PRO A 59 -18.46 6.71 -1.59
C PRO A 59 -19.27 6.02 -0.50
N ALA A 60 -20.16 6.77 0.16
CA ALA A 60 -20.98 6.25 1.25
C ALA A 60 -21.86 5.06 0.82
N ALA A 61 -22.34 5.06 -0.44
CA ALA A 61 -23.13 3.97 -1.01
C ALA A 61 -22.37 2.64 -1.06
N LEU A 62 -21.08 2.66 -1.43
CA LEU A 62 -20.24 1.47 -1.41
C LEU A 62 -20.08 0.91 0.00
N VAL A 63 -19.73 1.79 0.95
CA VAL A 63 -19.55 1.42 2.36
C VAL A 63 -20.84 0.82 2.92
N GLN A 64 -22.00 1.38 2.57
CA GLN A 64 -23.28 0.86 2.99
C GLN A 64 -23.51 -0.58 2.47
N ARG A 65 -23.36 -0.83 1.16
CA ARG A 65 -23.54 -2.17 0.58
C ARG A 65 -22.59 -3.21 1.18
N MET A 66 -21.34 -2.82 1.43
CA MET A 66 -20.36 -3.67 2.13
C MET A 66 -20.77 -3.97 3.57
N SER A 67 -21.29 -2.97 4.29
CA SER A 67 -21.75 -3.13 5.68
C SER A 67 -22.97 -4.03 5.78
N GLU A 68 -23.92 -3.91 4.86
CA GLU A 68 -25.09 -4.79 4.75
C GLU A 68 -24.65 -6.24 4.48
N THR A 69 -23.65 -6.44 3.61
CA THR A 69 -23.06 -7.76 3.36
C THR A 69 -22.41 -8.31 4.62
N PHE A 70 -21.62 -7.49 5.34
CA PHE A 70 -20.98 -7.88 6.59
C PHE A 70 -22.01 -8.39 7.60
N LEU A 71 -23.10 -7.65 7.81
CA LEU A 71 -24.16 -8.06 8.74
C LEU A 71 -24.87 -9.33 8.28
N LYS A 72 -25.25 -9.41 7.00
CA LYS A 72 -25.94 -10.57 6.42
C LYS A 72 -25.10 -11.85 6.45
N LYS A 73 -23.78 -11.72 6.36
CA LYS A 73 -22.83 -12.84 6.29
C LYS A 73 -22.08 -13.07 7.60
N ASN A 74 -22.57 -12.53 8.72
CA ASN A 74 -21.97 -12.71 10.05
C ASN A 74 -20.47 -12.32 10.11
N GLY A 75 -20.09 -11.26 9.39
CA GLY A 75 -18.73 -10.74 9.39
C GLY A 75 -17.76 -11.44 8.45
N ASP A 76 -18.23 -12.27 7.51
CA ASP A 76 -17.36 -12.91 6.50
C ASP A 76 -16.71 -11.86 5.58
N ILE A 77 -15.43 -11.59 5.83
CA ILE A 77 -14.63 -10.62 5.08
C ILE A 77 -14.48 -11.01 3.60
N ARG A 78 -14.50 -12.31 3.26
CA ARG A 78 -14.42 -12.75 1.87
C ARG A 78 -15.63 -12.24 1.08
N GLU A 79 -16.82 -12.36 1.65
CA GLU A 79 -18.05 -11.90 1.01
C GLU A 79 -18.10 -10.37 0.91
N VAL A 80 -17.63 -9.67 1.94
CA VAL A 80 -17.51 -8.19 1.92
C VAL A 80 -16.57 -7.71 0.81
N LEU A 81 -15.42 -8.39 0.63
CA LEU A 81 -14.48 -8.10 -0.45
C LEU A 81 -15.09 -8.40 -1.82
N LYS A 82 -15.86 -9.49 -1.99
CA LYS A 82 -16.59 -9.77 -3.24
C LYS A 82 -17.58 -8.65 -3.58
N THR A 83 -18.34 -8.16 -2.59
CA THR A 83 -19.27 -7.03 -2.80
C THR A 83 -18.54 -5.78 -3.27
N MET A 84 -17.34 -5.51 -2.73
CA MET A 84 -16.51 -4.38 -3.17
C MET A 84 -15.96 -4.59 -4.59
N LEU A 85 -15.38 -5.75 -4.87
CA LEU A 85 -14.80 -6.06 -6.19
C LEU A 85 -15.84 -6.11 -7.30
N ALA A 86 -17.09 -6.43 -6.99
CA ALA A 86 -18.19 -6.41 -7.95
C ALA A 86 -18.85 -5.02 -8.10
N SER A 87 -18.39 -4.01 -7.37
CA SER A 87 -19.02 -2.69 -7.36
C SER A 87 -18.52 -1.82 -8.53
N PRO A 88 -19.38 -0.94 -9.08
CA PRO A 88 -18.97 -0.02 -10.14
C PRO A 88 -17.90 0.97 -9.66
N GLU A 89 -17.92 1.37 -8.38
CA GLU A 89 -16.93 2.28 -7.79
C GLU A 89 -15.52 1.67 -7.78
N PHE A 90 -15.38 0.35 -7.66
CA PHE A 90 -14.07 -0.31 -7.71
C PHE A 90 -13.43 -0.20 -9.11
N TRP A 91 -14.25 -0.27 -10.16
CA TRP A 91 -13.81 -0.26 -11.56
C TRP A 91 -13.87 1.12 -12.21
N SER A 92 -14.21 2.16 -11.45
CA SER A 92 -14.36 3.50 -12.01
C SER A 92 -13.00 4.14 -12.33
N SER A 93 -12.98 5.03 -13.31
CA SER A 93 -11.78 5.80 -13.68
C SER A 93 -11.22 6.60 -12.51
N GLU A 94 -12.07 7.05 -11.60
CA GLU A 94 -11.70 7.84 -10.42
C GLU A 94 -10.97 6.99 -9.38
N SER A 95 -11.20 5.67 -9.35
CA SER A 95 -10.53 4.73 -8.44
C SER A 95 -9.21 4.20 -9.01
N TYR A 96 -9.03 4.26 -10.33
CA TYR A 96 -7.78 3.86 -10.97
C TYR A 96 -6.62 4.76 -10.54
N ARG A 97 -5.60 4.20 -9.89
CA ARG A 97 -4.43 4.96 -9.37
C ARG A 97 -4.81 6.10 -8.42
N ALA A 98 -5.94 5.98 -7.75
CA ALA A 98 -6.42 6.97 -6.78
C ALA A 98 -5.58 6.98 -5.50
N LYS A 99 -4.89 5.87 -5.22
CA LYS A 99 -4.17 5.65 -3.97
C LYS A 99 -2.68 5.89 -4.17
N VAL A 100 -2.04 6.48 -3.16
CA VAL A 100 -0.58 6.49 -3.06
C VAL A 100 -0.13 5.25 -2.31
N LYS A 101 0.91 4.57 -2.84
CA LYS A 101 1.55 3.43 -2.17
C LYS A 101 2.12 3.87 -0.83
N THR A 102 1.88 3.10 0.23
CA THR A 102 2.64 3.22 1.47
C THR A 102 4.14 3.01 1.23
N PRO A 103 5.04 3.43 2.13
CA PRO A 103 6.47 3.14 2.01
C PRO A 103 6.77 1.65 1.81
N LEU A 104 6.06 0.78 2.52
CA LEU A 104 6.19 -0.68 2.37
C LEU A 104 5.82 -1.14 0.96
N GLU A 105 4.67 -0.71 0.45
CA GLU A 105 4.23 -1.05 -0.91
C GLU A 105 5.20 -0.53 -1.97
N PHE A 106 5.72 0.69 -1.79
CA PHE A 106 6.68 1.29 -2.71
C PHE A 106 7.99 0.50 -2.77
N VAL A 107 8.61 0.22 -1.62
CA VAL A 107 9.87 -0.53 -1.56
C VAL A 107 9.70 -1.96 -2.07
N VAL A 108 8.65 -2.67 -1.62
CA VAL A 108 8.40 -4.06 -2.03
C VAL A 108 8.04 -4.15 -3.51
N SER A 109 7.23 -3.22 -4.04
CA SER A 109 6.93 -3.21 -5.48
C SER A 109 8.14 -2.84 -6.33
N SER A 110 9.09 -2.04 -5.82
CA SER A 110 10.35 -1.76 -6.53
C SER A 110 11.21 -3.02 -6.65
N VAL A 111 11.41 -3.72 -5.52
CA VAL A 111 12.13 -5.01 -5.47
C VAL A 111 11.50 -6.02 -6.43
N ARG A 112 10.17 -6.20 -6.35
CA ARG A 112 9.46 -7.17 -7.19
C ARG A 112 9.41 -6.78 -8.67
N GLY A 113 9.18 -5.50 -8.96
CA GLY A 113 9.05 -4.99 -10.33
C GLY A 113 10.38 -5.06 -11.10
N CYS A 114 11.49 -4.85 -10.41
CA CYS A 114 12.82 -4.94 -11.02
C CYS A 114 13.39 -6.36 -11.05
N GLY A 115 12.68 -7.35 -10.48
CA GLY A 115 13.17 -8.72 -10.39
C GLY A 115 14.38 -8.87 -9.47
N ALA A 116 14.51 -8.01 -8.46
CA ALA A 116 15.71 -7.95 -7.64
C ALA A 116 15.83 -9.15 -6.69
N GLU A 117 17.03 -9.73 -6.62
CA GLU A 117 17.38 -10.73 -5.62
C GLU A 117 17.74 -10.04 -4.29
N VAL A 118 17.19 -10.56 -3.19
CA VAL A 118 17.41 -10.01 -1.84
C VAL A 118 18.22 -10.99 -1.02
N THR A 119 19.51 -10.70 -0.82
CA THR A 119 20.40 -11.48 0.05
C THR A 119 20.44 -10.92 1.47
N ASP A 120 20.16 -9.62 1.66
CA ASP A 120 20.00 -8.98 2.98
C ASP A 120 18.86 -7.94 2.92
N ALA A 121 17.82 -8.16 3.73
CA ALA A 121 16.65 -7.29 3.80
C ALA A 121 16.80 -6.13 4.81
N ALA A 122 17.84 -6.12 5.65
CA ALA A 122 18.01 -5.07 6.66
C ALA A 122 18.14 -3.64 6.07
N PRO A 123 18.82 -3.42 4.92
CA PRO A 123 18.83 -2.14 4.24
C PRO A 123 17.43 -1.67 3.80
N LEU A 124 16.58 -2.59 3.32
CA LEU A 124 15.21 -2.27 2.96
C LEU A 124 14.38 -1.90 4.19
N ALA A 125 14.53 -2.63 5.30
CA ALA A 125 13.86 -2.31 6.56
C ALA A 125 14.27 -0.93 7.10
N ARG A 126 15.56 -0.58 7.01
CA ARG A 126 16.05 0.78 7.34
C ARG A 126 15.46 1.83 6.42
N GLN A 127 15.29 1.52 5.13
CA GLN A 127 14.64 2.45 4.22
C GLN A 127 13.18 2.70 4.59
N LEU A 128 12.44 1.67 5.01
CA LEU A 128 11.08 1.85 5.50
C LEU A 128 11.02 2.77 6.72
N GLN A 129 11.98 2.62 7.65
CA GLN A 129 12.11 3.53 8.80
C GLN A 129 12.39 4.97 8.35
N ASN A 130 13.31 5.18 7.40
CA ASN A 130 13.63 6.51 6.86
C ASN A 130 12.42 7.18 6.18
N LEU A 131 11.55 6.37 5.56
CA LEU A 131 10.30 6.81 4.94
C LEU A 131 9.13 6.93 5.94
N GLY A 132 9.37 6.74 7.24
CA GLY A 132 8.38 6.94 8.30
C GLY A 132 7.49 5.73 8.60
N MET A 133 7.80 4.55 8.06
CA MET A 133 7.04 3.31 8.29
C MET A 133 7.94 2.16 8.79
N PRO A 134 8.59 2.30 9.97
CA PRO A 134 9.37 1.21 10.53
C PRO A 134 8.52 -0.07 10.69
N LEU A 135 9.11 -1.22 10.35
CA LEU A 135 8.41 -2.50 10.51
C LEU A 135 8.06 -2.72 11.99
N TYR A 136 6.78 -3.01 12.24
CA TYR A 136 6.24 -3.19 13.60
C TYR A 136 6.47 -1.99 14.55
N GLY A 137 6.69 -0.78 14.01
CA GLY A 137 7.02 0.40 14.81
C GLY A 137 5.84 1.29 15.22
N MET A 138 4.62 1.01 14.74
CA MET A 138 3.44 1.80 15.09
C MET A 138 3.04 1.56 16.56
N GLN A 139 3.14 2.60 17.38
CA GLN A 139 2.81 2.52 18.81
C GLN A 139 1.30 2.31 19.08
N PRO A 140 0.38 3.08 18.49
CA PRO A 140 -1.04 2.85 18.73
C PRO A 140 -1.52 1.57 18.02
N PRO A 141 -2.52 0.88 18.57
CA PRO A 141 -3.09 -0.34 18.00
C PRO A 141 -3.93 -0.09 16.73
N THR A 142 -3.88 1.11 16.17
CA THR A 142 -4.61 1.51 14.96
C THR A 142 -3.92 1.09 13.67
N GLY A 143 -2.63 0.74 13.75
CA GLY A 143 -1.77 0.45 12.59
C GLY A 143 -1.43 1.70 11.78
N TYR A 144 -0.62 1.52 10.74
CA TYR A 144 -0.27 2.59 9.81
C TYR A 144 -1.46 3.02 8.95
N SER A 145 -1.54 4.33 8.65
CA SER A 145 -2.63 4.87 7.83
C SER A 145 -2.64 4.28 6.43
N SER A 146 -3.84 4.00 5.91
CA SER A 146 -4.01 3.64 4.50
C SER A 146 -4.24 4.84 3.60
N LYS A 147 -4.36 6.06 4.15
CA LYS A 147 -4.58 7.30 3.38
C LYS A 147 -3.27 7.91 2.88
N ALA A 148 -3.33 8.62 1.75
CA ALA A 148 -2.17 9.22 1.10
C ALA A 148 -1.58 10.39 1.88
N ASP A 149 -2.40 11.17 2.58
CA ASP A 149 -1.99 12.32 3.40
C ASP A 149 -0.88 11.99 4.42
N ALA A 150 -0.88 10.78 4.97
CA ALA A 150 0.14 10.28 5.87
C ALA A 150 1.50 10.01 5.19
N TRP A 151 1.52 9.86 3.86
CA TRP A 151 2.68 9.40 3.09
C TRP A 151 3.15 10.38 2.02
N VAL A 152 2.41 11.46 1.78
CA VAL A 152 2.68 12.46 0.76
C VAL A 152 3.07 13.77 1.45
N ASN A 153 4.37 14.02 1.48
CA ASN A 153 4.96 15.32 1.80
C ASN A 153 6.30 15.43 1.06
N SER A 154 6.85 16.65 0.98
CA SER A 154 8.07 16.91 0.20
C SER A 154 9.25 16.02 0.61
N ALA A 155 9.42 15.76 1.91
CA ALA A 155 10.49 14.90 2.41
C ALA A 155 10.27 13.42 2.03
N ALA A 156 9.03 12.93 2.12
CA ALA A 156 8.69 11.55 1.75
C ALA A 156 8.86 11.32 0.24
N LEU A 157 8.45 12.27 -0.61
CA LEU A 157 8.63 12.17 -2.06
C LEU A 157 10.12 12.19 -2.45
N LEU A 158 10.91 13.08 -1.85
CA LEU A 158 12.35 13.14 -2.06
C LEU A 158 13.03 11.84 -1.59
N GLY A 159 12.64 11.32 -0.42
CA GLY A 159 13.17 10.06 0.10
C GLY A 159 12.88 8.87 -0.82
N ARG A 160 11.70 8.83 -1.44
CA ARG A 160 11.34 7.80 -2.44
C ARG A 160 12.18 7.91 -3.70
N MET A 161 12.36 9.12 -4.22
CA MET A 161 13.20 9.36 -5.40
C MET A 161 14.66 8.99 -5.15
N ASN A 162 15.20 9.37 -3.99
CA ASN A 162 16.57 8.99 -3.59
C ASN A 162 16.73 7.48 -3.47
N PHE A 163 15.74 6.79 -2.90
CA PHE A 163 15.73 5.33 -2.86
C PHE A 163 15.68 4.73 -4.27
N ALA A 164 14.77 5.19 -5.12
CA ALA A 164 14.60 4.67 -6.48
C ALA A 164 15.90 4.74 -7.29
N LEU A 165 16.58 5.89 -7.27
CA LEU A 165 17.86 6.10 -7.96
C LEU A 165 19.01 5.27 -7.35
N ALA A 166 19.08 5.15 -6.03
CA ALA A 166 20.10 4.33 -5.38
C ALA A 166 19.87 2.83 -5.62
N PHE A 167 18.61 2.42 -5.62
CA PHE A 167 18.16 1.05 -5.86
C PHE A 167 18.49 0.64 -7.29
N SER A 168 18.04 1.38 -8.31
CA SER A 168 18.28 1.03 -9.72
C SER A 168 19.77 1.08 -10.10
N ALA A 169 20.56 1.94 -9.43
CA ALA A 169 22.01 1.98 -9.61
C ALA A 169 22.77 0.87 -8.85
N GLY A 170 22.07 -0.10 -8.23
CA GLY A 170 22.69 -1.20 -7.49
C GLY A 170 23.43 -0.79 -6.21
N LYS A 171 23.11 0.39 -5.64
CA LYS A 171 23.80 0.95 -4.47
C LYS A 171 23.20 0.52 -3.13
N VAL A 172 22.10 -0.23 -3.15
CA VAL A 172 21.48 -0.78 -1.94
C VAL A 172 22.16 -2.11 -1.64
N LYS A 173 22.97 -2.16 -0.57
CA LYS A 173 23.68 -3.36 -0.15
C LYS A 173 22.72 -4.56 -0.02
N GLY A 174 23.15 -5.75 -0.42
CA GLY A 174 22.38 -6.98 -0.26
C GLY A 174 21.15 -7.11 -1.18
N ILE A 175 21.05 -6.21 -2.15
CA ILE A 175 20.05 -6.23 -3.21
C ILE A 175 20.80 -6.28 -4.53
N GLN A 176 20.48 -7.28 -5.36
CA GLN A 176 21.06 -7.45 -6.67
C GLN A 176 19.96 -7.27 -7.72
N ILE A 177 20.22 -6.42 -8.70
CA ILE A 177 19.34 -6.22 -9.85
C ILE A 177 20.14 -6.69 -11.05
N GLU A 178 19.59 -7.64 -11.82
CA GLU A 178 20.23 -8.05 -13.07
C GLU A 178 20.24 -6.86 -14.03
N ALA A 179 21.44 -6.49 -14.48
CA ALA A 179 21.59 -5.47 -15.51
C ALA A 179 21.09 -6.04 -16.83
N GLU A 180 19.92 -5.61 -17.28
CA GLU A 180 19.45 -5.92 -18.61
C GLU A 180 20.20 -5.07 -19.63
N ASN A 181 20.78 -5.70 -20.64
CA ASN A 181 21.25 -5.01 -21.83
C ASN A 181 20.02 -4.49 -22.58
N GLY A 182 19.66 -3.24 -22.30
CA GLY A 182 18.51 -2.58 -22.93
C GLY A 182 18.76 -2.29 -24.42
N PRO A 183 17.67 -2.00 -25.16
CA PRO A 183 17.76 -1.44 -26.50
C PRO A 183 18.71 -0.25 -26.56
N ALA A 184 19.41 -0.06 -27.69
CA ALA A 184 20.27 1.10 -27.89
C ALA A 184 19.48 2.41 -27.99
N ASP A 185 18.21 2.33 -28.38
CA ASP A 185 17.30 3.48 -28.41
C ASP A 185 16.63 3.68 -27.04
N SER A 186 16.69 4.92 -26.53
CA SER A 186 16.16 5.27 -25.21
C SER A 186 14.63 5.17 -25.12
N GLN A 187 13.89 5.34 -26.23
CA GLN A 187 12.44 5.17 -26.26
C GLN A 187 12.06 3.69 -26.17
N ASP A 188 12.78 2.83 -26.88
CA ASP A 188 12.59 1.38 -26.81
C ASP A 188 12.93 0.85 -25.41
N ALA A 189 14.02 1.34 -24.80
CA ALA A 189 14.39 1.01 -23.43
C ALA A 189 13.33 1.45 -22.41
N LEU A 190 12.78 2.66 -22.59
CA LEU A 190 11.69 3.18 -21.77
C LEU A 190 10.42 2.33 -21.91
N ALA A 191 10.02 1.95 -23.12
CA ALA A 191 8.86 1.09 -23.36
C ALA A 191 9.03 -0.32 -22.75
N MET A 192 10.22 -0.90 -22.88
CA MET A 192 10.56 -2.19 -22.26
C MET A 192 10.41 -2.13 -20.73
N LEU A 193 10.98 -1.11 -20.09
CA LEU A 193 10.94 -0.97 -18.62
C LEU A 193 9.54 -0.61 -18.10
N GLN A 194 8.74 0.15 -18.86
CA GLN A 194 7.33 0.39 -18.54
C GLN A 194 6.53 -0.92 -18.49
N ASN A 195 6.75 -1.80 -19.46
CA ASN A 195 6.12 -3.11 -19.52
C ASN A 195 6.58 -4.01 -18.37
N LYS A 196 7.89 -4.05 -18.10
CA LYS A 196 8.47 -4.79 -16.97
C LYS A 196 7.85 -4.38 -15.64
N LEU A 197 7.74 -3.07 -15.39
CA LEU A 197 7.14 -2.52 -14.17
C LEU A 197 5.60 -2.57 -14.14
N SER A 198 4.96 -3.11 -15.17
CA SER A 198 3.49 -3.17 -15.31
C SER A 198 2.83 -1.80 -15.11
N LEU A 199 3.47 -0.75 -15.62
CA LEU A 199 3.01 0.64 -15.44
C LEU A 199 1.85 1.02 -16.36
N GLY A 200 1.44 0.16 -17.29
CA GLY A 200 0.43 0.52 -18.29
C GLY A 200 0.79 1.85 -18.97
N ASN A 201 -0.20 2.69 -19.23
CA ASN A 201 0.03 4.02 -19.81
C ASN A 201 0.63 4.96 -18.75
N ILE A 202 1.77 5.56 -19.07
CA ILE A 202 2.31 6.72 -18.36
C ILE A 202 1.85 8.02 -19.02
N SER A 203 1.82 9.11 -18.26
CA SER A 203 1.47 10.42 -18.81
C SER A 203 2.53 10.92 -19.79
N GLN A 204 2.11 11.73 -20.78
CA GLN A 204 3.02 12.38 -21.72
C GLN A 204 4.07 13.23 -20.99
N GLN A 205 3.66 13.89 -19.90
CA GLN A 205 4.57 14.68 -19.07
C GLN A 205 5.68 13.83 -18.44
N THR A 206 5.34 12.68 -17.85
CA THR A 206 6.35 11.75 -17.29
C THR A 206 7.26 11.25 -18.39
N HIS A 207 6.71 10.86 -19.54
CA HIS A 207 7.46 10.39 -20.70
C HIS A 207 8.50 11.42 -21.17
N ASP A 208 8.07 12.65 -21.43
CA ASP A 208 8.93 13.73 -21.94
C ASP A 208 9.99 14.15 -20.92
N THR A 209 9.66 14.13 -19.63
CA THR A 209 10.60 14.45 -18.55
C THR A 209 11.72 13.42 -18.47
N ILE A 210 11.40 12.13 -18.60
CA ILE A 210 12.40 11.05 -18.59
C ILE A 210 13.33 11.20 -19.80
N LEU A 211 12.77 11.37 -21.00
CA LEU A 211 13.58 11.53 -22.21
C LEU A 211 14.50 12.76 -22.15
N THR A 212 14.01 13.89 -21.64
CA THR A 212 14.81 15.10 -21.45
C THR A 212 15.98 14.86 -20.49
N GLN A 213 15.72 14.12 -19.40
CA GLN A 213 16.76 13.81 -18.42
C GLN A 213 17.85 12.89 -19.00
N LEU A 214 17.49 11.92 -19.83
CA LEU A 214 18.45 11.04 -20.51
C LEU A 214 19.35 11.80 -21.48
N GLN A 215 18.78 12.72 -22.27
CA GLN A 215 19.57 13.57 -23.16
C GLN A 215 20.63 14.38 -22.39
N ASN A 216 20.31 14.82 -21.18
CA ASN A 216 21.26 15.54 -20.32
C ASN A 216 22.36 14.63 -19.76
N VAL A 217 22.04 13.38 -19.42
CA VAL A 217 23.01 12.39 -18.94
C VAL A 217 23.98 11.99 -20.05
N ASN A 218 23.49 11.77 -21.27
CA ASN A 218 24.30 11.38 -22.44
C ASN A 218 25.29 12.47 -22.88
N ARG A 219 25.02 13.74 -22.55
CA ARG A 219 25.98 14.85 -22.77
C ARG A 219 27.18 14.81 -21.83
N GLN A 220 27.11 14.09 -20.71
CA GLN A 220 28.13 14.13 -19.65
C GLN A 220 29.05 12.89 -19.61
N LYS A 221 28.68 11.77 -20.24
CA LYS A 221 29.50 10.54 -20.30
C LYS A 221 29.28 9.79 -21.62
N ALA A 222 30.34 9.16 -22.15
CA ALA A 222 30.23 8.22 -23.27
C ALA A 222 29.26 7.08 -22.90
N SER A 223 28.19 6.94 -23.68
CA SER A 223 27.03 6.08 -23.42
C SER A 223 27.42 4.61 -23.25
N ASP A 224 27.20 4.09 -22.05
CA ASP A 224 27.07 2.66 -21.78
C ASP A 224 25.57 2.37 -21.66
N ASN A 225 25.02 1.57 -22.57
CA ASN A 225 23.59 1.24 -22.64
C ASN A 225 23.06 0.69 -21.30
N GLY A 226 23.90 0.00 -20.51
CA GLY A 226 23.52 -0.49 -19.19
C GLY A 226 23.31 0.62 -18.17
N HIS A 227 24.10 1.70 -18.24
CA HIS A 227 23.94 2.85 -17.35
C HIS A 227 22.67 3.65 -17.67
N GLU A 228 22.35 3.81 -18.95
CA GLU A 228 21.11 4.49 -19.36
C GLU A 228 19.88 3.74 -18.85
N ALA A 229 19.82 2.41 -19.02
CA ALA A 229 18.71 1.59 -18.53
C ALA A 229 18.49 1.74 -17.01
N GLN A 230 19.57 1.78 -16.21
CA GLN A 230 19.49 1.99 -14.75
C GLN A 230 18.93 3.37 -14.37
N VAL A 231 19.28 4.41 -15.13
CA VAL A 231 18.75 5.76 -14.92
C VAL A 231 17.26 5.80 -15.27
N ILE A 232 16.87 5.22 -16.41
CA ILE A 232 15.45 5.11 -16.81
C ILE A 232 14.64 4.38 -15.74
N GLU A 233 15.12 3.23 -15.27
CA GLU A 233 14.44 2.44 -14.25
C GLU A 233 14.27 3.24 -12.95
N GLY A 234 15.32 3.93 -12.49
CA GLY A 234 15.25 4.79 -11.31
C GLY A 234 14.26 5.94 -11.44
N LEU A 235 14.18 6.58 -12.61
CA LEU A 235 13.23 7.65 -12.88
C LEU A 235 11.79 7.12 -12.99
N LEU A 236 11.59 5.95 -13.61
CA LEU A 236 10.28 5.28 -13.67
C LEU A 236 9.79 4.89 -12.27
N LEU A 237 10.64 4.32 -11.42
CA LEU A 237 10.31 4.03 -10.03
C LEU A 237 9.97 5.32 -9.25
N GLY A 238 10.64 6.43 -9.55
CA GLY A 238 10.35 7.73 -8.96
C GLY A 238 9.06 8.41 -9.45
N SER A 239 8.48 7.96 -10.56
CA SER A 239 7.36 8.62 -11.25
C SER A 239 6.06 8.61 -10.44
N PRO A 240 5.16 9.60 -10.65
CA PRO A 240 3.82 9.59 -10.05
C PRO A 240 3.03 8.30 -10.33
N GLU A 241 3.20 7.73 -11.52
CA GLU A 241 2.52 6.51 -11.96
C GLU A 241 2.97 5.29 -11.17
N PHE A 242 4.27 5.17 -10.87
CA PHE A 242 4.78 4.10 -10.01
C PHE A 242 4.43 4.33 -8.54
N GLN A 243 4.36 5.57 -8.08
CA GLN A 243 4.01 5.87 -6.69
C GLN A 243 2.53 5.60 -6.35
N ARG A 244 1.68 5.47 -7.36
CA ARG A 244 0.24 5.23 -7.21
C ARG A 244 -0.15 3.77 -7.45
N ARG A 245 -1.31 3.38 -6.94
CA ARG A 245 -1.95 2.07 -7.15
C ARG A 245 -3.45 2.20 -7.24
#